data_AF-A0A0K8T1A0-F1
#
_entry.id   AF-A0A0K8T1A0-F1
#
_cell.length_a   1.000
_cell.length_b   1.000
_cell.length_c   1.000
_cell.angle_alpha   90.00
_cell.angle_beta   90.00
_cell.angle_gamma   90.00
#
_symmetry.space_group_name_H-M   'P 1'
#
loop_
_entity.id
_entity.type
_entity.pdbx_description
1 polymer ?
#
loop_
_entity_poly.entity_id
_entity_poly.type
_entity_poly.pdbx_seq_one_letter_code
_entity_poly.pdbx_strand_id
1 'polypeptide(L)'
;MLVLTLFAVYLTTPVLMKSVPAPSPLIQQAPQSIDFLKKYGYLTGTSGGVLEALYTKESVEGAIKEAQRFGGIKETGSLNEETIKLFSSKRCGLPDIIKNVTSFA
;
A
#
# COMPACT_ATOMS: atom_id res chain seq x y z
N MET A 1 -52.06 -21.38 -13.16
CA MET A 1 -51.36 -20.38 -14.00
C MET A 1 -50.56 -19.34 -13.22
N LEU A 2 -50.69 -19.26 -11.88
CA LEU A 2 -49.96 -18.28 -11.05
C LEU A 2 -48.56 -18.74 -10.60
N VAL A 3 -48.26 -20.04 -10.68
CA VAL A 3 -46.97 -20.63 -10.27
C VAL A 3 -45.93 -20.63 -11.41
N LEU A 4 -46.41 -20.67 -12.66
CA LEU A 4 -45.57 -20.63 -13.87
C LEU A 4 -45.00 -19.23 -14.14
N THR A 5 -45.69 -18.17 -13.72
CA THR A 5 -45.23 -16.79 -13.89
C THR A 5 -44.09 -16.44 -12.92
N LEU A 6 -44.08 -17.01 -11.71
CA LEU A 6 -43.01 -16.80 -10.73
C LEU A 6 -41.66 -17.38 -11.19
N PHE A 7 -41.69 -18.52 -11.88
CA PHE A 7 -40.48 -19.17 -12.40
C PHE A 7 -39.85 -18.37 -13.57
N ALA A 8 -40.67 -17.71 -14.39
CA ALA A 8 -40.22 -16.90 -15.52
C ALA A 8 -39.60 -15.56 -15.08
N VAL A 9 -40.06 -14.98 -13.97
CA VAL A 9 -39.47 -13.75 -13.39
C VAL A 9 -38.05 -14.02 -12.88
N TYR A 10 -37.78 -15.22 -12.37
CA TYR A 10 -36.45 -15.58 -11.87
C TYR A 10 -35.39 -15.73 -13.00
N LEU A 11 -35.82 -16.00 -14.23
CA LEU A 11 -34.92 -16.12 -15.39
C LEU A 11 -34.65 -14.79 -16.12
N THR A 12 -35.40 -13.73 -15.80
CA THR A 12 -35.33 -12.44 -16.53
C THR A 12 -34.66 -11.32 -15.73
N THR A 13 -34.30 -11.54 -14.46
CA THR A 13 -33.45 -10.58 -13.75
C THR A 13 -32.05 -10.65 -14.35
N PRO A 14 -31.53 -9.59 -14.99
CA PRO A 14 -30.12 -9.54 -15.30
C PRO A 14 -29.39 -9.60 -13.96
N VAL A 15 -28.67 -10.70 -13.73
CA VAL A 15 -27.65 -10.76 -12.69
C VAL A 15 -26.68 -9.63 -13.04
N LEU A 16 -26.89 -8.47 -12.42
CA LEU A 16 -25.97 -7.37 -12.50
C LEU A 16 -24.68 -7.89 -11.89
N MET A 17 -23.78 -8.35 -12.74
CA MET A 17 -22.40 -8.66 -12.39
C MET A 17 -21.79 -7.34 -11.93
N LYS A 18 -21.96 -7.03 -10.65
CA LYS A 18 -21.12 -6.05 -9.96
C LYS A 18 -19.71 -6.58 -10.14
N SER A 19 -18.94 -5.91 -11.00
CA SER A 19 -17.51 -6.12 -11.13
C SER A 19 -16.94 -6.05 -9.72
N VAL A 20 -16.49 -7.19 -9.20
CA VAL A 20 -15.67 -7.20 -7.99
C VAL A 20 -14.43 -6.40 -8.37
N PRO A 21 -14.11 -5.30 -7.66
CA PRO A 21 -12.87 -4.59 -7.90
C PRO A 21 -11.73 -5.60 -7.77
N ALA A 22 -10.90 -5.70 -8.82
CA ALA A 22 -9.70 -6.50 -8.77
C ALA A 22 -8.94 -6.18 -7.47
N PRO A 23 -8.38 -7.18 -6.76
CA PRO A 23 -7.61 -6.91 -5.55
C PRO A 23 -6.58 -5.82 -5.86
N SER A 24 -6.67 -4.72 -5.11
CA SER A 24 -5.84 -3.55 -5.34
C SER A 24 -4.36 -3.97 -5.38
N PRO A 25 -3.54 -3.43 -6.29
CA PRO A 25 -2.09 -3.71 -6.38
C PRO A 25 -1.35 -3.59 -5.04
N LEU A 26 -1.94 -2.84 -4.11
CA LEU A 26 -1.58 -2.73 -2.69
C LEU A 26 -1.19 -4.05 -2.02
N ILE A 27 -1.93 -5.15 -2.24
CA ILE A 27 -1.70 -6.41 -1.52
C ILE A 27 -0.53 -7.22 -2.12
N GLN A 28 -0.31 -7.12 -3.44
CA GLN A 28 0.74 -7.90 -4.12
C GLN A 28 2.11 -7.22 -4.08
N GLN A 29 2.17 -5.89 -4.01
CA GLN A 29 3.43 -5.12 -3.96
C GLN A 29 3.80 -4.63 -2.55
N ALA A 30 2.96 -4.90 -1.54
CA ALA A 30 3.24 -4.61 -0.14
C ALA A 30 4.67 -5.01 0.32
N PRO A 31 5.17 -6.25 0.09
CA PRO A 31 6.50 -6.61 0.58
C PRO A 31 7.61 -5.74 -0.02
N GLN A 32 7.55 -5.46 -1.33
CA GLN A 32 8.53 -4.60 -2.01
C GLN A 32 8.46 -3.14 -1.55
N SER A 33 7.26 -2.66 -1.17
CA SER A 33 7.09 -1.31 -0.65
C SER A 33 7.67 -1.15 0.76
N ILE A 34 7.56 -2.17 1.62
CA ILE A 34 8.13 -2.16 2.97
C ILE A 34 9.66 -2.13 2.89
N ASP A 35 10.25 -2.92 2.00
CA ASP A 35 11.71 -2.93 1.76
C ASP A 35 12.21 -1.55 1.31
N PHE A 36 11.51 -0.90 0.38
CA PHE A 36 11.82 0.46 -0.05
C PHE A 36 11.80 1.43 1.13
N LEU A 37 10.68 1.44 1.88
CA LEU A 37 10.48 2.37 2.98
C LEU A 37 11.52 2.19 4.10
N LYS A 38 11.96 0.95 4.35
CA LYS A 38 13.06 0.65 5.27
C LYS A 38 14.40 1.14 4.75
N LYS A 39 14.73 0.78 3.50
CA LYS A 39 16.01 1.10 2.87
C LYS A 39 16.31 2.60 2.88
N TYR A 40 15.27 3.41 2.67
CA TYR A 40 15.41 4.87 2.62
C TYR A 40 15.05 5.58 3.94
N GLY A 41 14.79 4.82 5.02
CA GLY A 41 14.67 5.36 6.38
C GLY A 41 13.28 5.85 6.80
N TYR A 42 12.26 5.68 5.95
CA TYR A 42 10.87 6.02 6.26
C TYR A 42 10.26 5.11 7.33
N LEU A 43 10.59 3.83 7.31
CA LEU A 43 10.26 2.91 8.39
C LEU A 43 11.48 2.69 9.29
N THR A 44 11.38 3.11 10.54
CA THR A 44 12.30 2.64 11.58
C THR A 44 11.93 1.23 11.98
N GLY A 45 12.85 0.28 11.82
CA GLY A 45 12.91 -0.78 12.82
C GLY A 45 13.28 -0.09 14.13
N THR A 46 12.45 -0.14 15.16
CA THR A 46 12.84 0.31 16.49
C THR A 46 14.20 -0.31 16.80
N SER A 47 15.15 0.52 17.18
CA SER A 47 16.54 0.16 17.46
C SER A 47 16.60 -1.14 18.27
N GLY A 48 16.99 -2.25 17.62
CA GLY A 48 17.16 -3.56 18.26
C GLY A 48 16.02 -4.56 18.01
N GLY A 49 16.08 -5.26 16.88
CA GLY A 49 15.53 -6.62 16.74
C GLY A 49 14.05 -6.75 16.33
N VAL A 50 13.81 -7.49 15.24
CA VAL A 50 12.61 -8.32 14.96
C VAL A 50 11.24 -7.64 15.17
N LEU A 51 10.97 -6.48 14.55
CA LEU A 51 9.63 -5.87 14.59
C LEU A 51 9.00 -5.59 13.21
N GLU A 52 9.47 -6.24 12.14
CA GLU A 52 8.77 -6.17 10.84
C GLU A 52 7.29 -6.55 10.92
N ALA A 53 6.96 -7.46 11.82
CA ALA A 53 5.59 -7.90 12.07
C ALA A 53 4.72 -6.88 12.85
N LEU A 54 5.29 -5.78 13.35
CA LEU A 54 4.57 -4.78 14.16
C LEU A 54 4.19 -3.51 13.41
N TYR A 55 4.47 -3.41 12.10
CA TYR A 55 4.02 -2.24 11.36
C TYR A 55 2.50 -2.24 11.22
N THR A 56 1.85 -1.23 11.79
CA THR A 56 0.43 -1.00 11.57
C THR A 56 0.20 -0.42 10.18
N LYS A 57 -1.00 -0.59 9.65
CA LYS A 57 -1.42 -0.02 8.36
C LYS A 57 -1.19 1.48 8.33
N GLU A 58 -1.50 2.17 9.42
CA GLU A 58 -1.38 3.62 9.57
C GLU A 58 0.08 4.07 9.55
N SER A 59 0.99 3.29 10.15
CA SER A 59 2.43 3.56 10.14
C SER A 59 2.99 3.45 8.72
N VAL A 60 2.58 2.42 7.98
CA VAL A 60 3.00 2.23 6.57
C VAL A 60 2.42 3.33 5.68
N GLU A 61 1.13 3.66 5.83
CA GLU A 61 0.49 4.75 5.08
C GLU A 61 1.16 6.10 5.36
N GLY A 62 1.54 6.37 6.61
CA GLY A 62 2.32 7.56 7.00
C GLY A 62 3.68 7.61 6.31
N ALA A 63 4.42 6.50 6.32
CA ALA A 63 5.71 6.38 5.67
C ALA A 63 5.59 6.57 4.13
N ILE A 64 4.53 6.04 3.51
CA ILE A 64 4.25 6.26 2.08
C ILE A 64 4.00 7.74 1.79
N LYS A 65 3.22 8.45 2.62
CA LYS A 65 3.00 9.89 2.45
C LYS A 65 4.29 10.68 2.53
N GLU A 66 5.19 10.31 3.44
CA GLU A 66 6.49 10.97 3.57
C GLU A 66 7.38 10.72 2.34
N ALA A 67 7.40 9.49 1.83
CA ALA A 67 8.10 9.17 0.58
C ALA A 67 7.52 9.92 -0.63
N GLN A 68 6.18 10.03 -0.72
CA GLN A 68 5.49 10.81 -1.75
C GLN A 68 5.88 12.30 -1.68
N ARG A 69 5.87 12.87 -0.46
CA ARG A 69 6.29 14.25 -0.20
C ARG A 69 7.72 14.50 -0.66
N PHE A 70 8.64 13.61 -0.31
CA PHE A 70 10.05 13.70 -0.73
C PHE A 70 10.21 13.56 -2.25
N GLY A 71 9.43 12.67 -2.87
CA GLY A 71 9.38 12.49 -4.32
C GLY A 71 8.68 13.60 -5.09
N GLY A 72 8.06 14.57 -4.40
CA GLY A 72 7.33 15.68 -5.02
C GLY A 72 6.01 15.28 -5.68
N ILE A 73 5.41 14.16 -5.28
CA ILE A 73 4.12 13.68 -5.80
C ILE A 73 3.02 13.83 -4.74
N LYS A 74 1.76 13.62 -5.13
CA LYS A 74 0.62 13.81 -4.23
C LYS A 74 0.65 12.81 -3.06
N GLU A 75 0.49 13.34 -1.84
CA GLU A 75 0.44 12.55 -0.61
C GLU A 75 -0.91 11.82 -0.45
N THR A 76 -0.99 10.62 -1.01
CA THR A 76 -2.18 9.77 -0.90
C THR A 76 -2.06 8.75 0.23
N GLY A 77 -0.84 8.35 0.60
CA GLY A 77 -0.58 7.22 1.51
C GLY A 77 -0.85 5.86 0.89
N SER A 78 -1.21 5.80 -0.39
CA SER A 78 -1.52 4.58 -1.13
C SER A 78 -0.42 4.27 -2.14
N LEU A 79 -0.15 2.99 -2.42
CA LEU A 79 0.67 2.56 -3.56
C LEU A 79 -0.13 2.66 -4.86
N ASN A 80 -0.42 3.88 -5.29
CA ASN A 80 -0.95 4.14 -6.63
C ASN A 80 0.17 4.05 -7.68
N GLU A 81 -0.19 4.11 -8.96
CA GLU A 81 0.76 3.98 -10.08
C GLU A 81 1.92 4.99 -9.99
N GLU A 82 1.63 6.23 -9.60
CA GLU A 82 2.63 7.28 -9.43
C GLU A 82 3.63 6.95 -8.32
N THR A 83 3.15 6.40 -7.20
CA THR A 83 3.99 5.94 -6.08
C THR A 83 4.83 4.73 -6.45
N ILE A 84 4.26 3.78 -7.21
CA ILE A 84 4.99 2.61 -7.70
C ILE A 84 6.12 3.05 -8.64
N LYS A 85 5.84 4.01 -9.54
CA LYS A 85 6.84 4.61 -10.43
C LYS A 85 7.94 5.33 -9.63
N LEU A 86 7.56 6.05 -8.57
CA LEU A 86 8.50 6.68 -7.65
C LEU A 86 9.42 5.65 -6.99
N PHE A 87 8.87 4.57 -6.44
CA PHE A 87 9.64 3.53 -5.73
C PHE A 87 10.54 2.73 -6.67
N SER A 88 10.16 2.60 -7.94
CA SER A 88 10.93 1.92 -8.97
C SER A 88 12.03 2.78 -9.60
N SER A 89 12.08 4.08 -9.27
CA SER A 89 13.08 4.99 -9.83
C SER A 89 14.51 4.60 -9.44
N LYS A 90 15.45 4.73 -10.39
CA LYS A 90 16.87 4.53 -10.11
C LYS A 90 17.34 5.66 -9.20
N ARG A 91 17.95 5.29 -8.07
CA ARG A 91 18.46 6.22 -7.05
C ARG A 91 19.83 5.76 -6.56
N CYS A 92 20.56 6.69 -5.98
CA CYS A 92 21.72 6.33 -5.15
C CYS A 92 21.23 5.59 -3.89
N GLY A 93 22.06 4.72 -3.32
CA GLY A 93 21.67 3.91 -2.15
C GLY A 93 21.65 4.65 -0.82
N LEU A 94 21.82 5.97 -0.82
CA LEU A 94 21.80 6.78 0.39
C LEU A 94 20.36 6.91 0.91
N PRO A 95 20.10 6.77 2.22
CA PRO A 95 18.76 6.97 2.78
C PRO A 95 18.25 8.39 2.60
N ASP A 96 16.94 8.52 2.37
CA ASP A 96 16.28 9.82 2.26
C ASP A 96 16.12 10.48 3.64
N ILE A 97 15.95 9.66 4.70
CA ILE A 97 15.86 10.10 6.09
C ILE A 97 17.04 9.53 6.89
N ILE A 98 17.91 10.42 7.37
CA ILE A 98 18.99 10.09 8.30
C ILE A 98 18.47 10.36 9.72
N LYS A 99 18.12 9.30 10.44
CA LYS A 99 17.78 9.43 11.87
C LYS A 99 19.08 9.44 12.65
N ASN A 100 19.33 10.52 13.38
CA ASN A 100 20.40 10.55 14.37
C ASN A 100 20.03 9.56 15.48
N VAL A 101 20.47 8.31 15.34
CA VAL A 101 20.65 7.45 16.51
C VAL A 101 21.72 8.13 17.33
N THR A 102 21.32 8.92 18.33
CA THR A 102 22.21 9.20 19.45
C THR A 102 22.51 7.85 20.11
N SER A 103 23.51 7.14 19.58
CA SER A 103 24.36 6.34 20.44
C SER A 103 24.95 7.29 21.47
N PHE A 104 25.17 6.82 22.69
CA PHE A 104 25.69 7.56 23.86
C PHE A 104 24.60 8.17 24.75
N ALA A 105 24.03 7.33 25.62
CA ALA A 105 24.43 7.32 27.03
C ALA A 105 24.24 5.90 27.60
#